data_AF-A0AAV2J4P2-F1
#
_entry.id   AF-A0AAV2J4P2-F1
#
_cell.length_a   1.000
_cell.length_b   1.000
_cell.length_c   1.000
_cell.angle_alpha   90.00
_cell.angle_beta   90.00
_cell.angle_gamma   90.00
#
_symmetry.space_group_name_H-M   'P 1'
#
loop_
_entity.id
_entity.type
_entity.pdbx_description
1 polymer ?
#
loop_
_entity_poly.entity_id
_entity_poly.type
_entity_poly.pdbx_seq_one_letter_code
_entity_poly.pdbx_strand_id
1 'polypeptide(L)'
;MNLWLLLLSHALVVVSQDRYPDDETDPTEEPPTPPDSVCWTPWFDRDNPSGKGDYETIYHLRKENPGKICDKPLGIEVRTISGLPASSTGNNFYNRSPTFFSVSNLLNTSASAVRNATSYGC
;
A
#
# COMPACT_ATOMS: atom_id res chain seq x y z
N MET A 1 27.40 7.02 -55.43
CA MET A 1 27.80 5.78 -54.73
C MET A 1 26.84 5.59 -53.56
N ASN A 2 26.01 4.58 -53.38
CA ASN A 2 25.58 3.45 -54.19
C ASN A 2 24.11 3.18 -53.80
N LEU A 3 23.28 2.97 -54.81
CA LEU A 3 21.90 2.49 -54.76
C LEU A 3 21.94 0.95 -54.99
N TRP A 4 20.86 0.22 -54.64
CA TRP A 4 20.57 -1.23 -54.87
C TRP A 4 21.16 -2.18 -53.80
N LEU A 5 20.45 -3.05 -53.05
CA LEU A 5 19.13 -3.72 -53.07
C LEU A 5 18.77 -4.06 -51.58
N LEU A 6 17.64 -3.65 -50.97
CA LEU A 6 16.32 -4.31 -50.92
C LEU A 6 16.29 -5.85 -50.84
N LEU A 7 15.75 -6.38 -49.73
CA LEU A 7 14.64 -7.37 -49.59
C LEU A 7 14.34 -7.50 -48.08
N LEU A 8 13.26 -6.90 -47.57
CA LEU A 8 11.92 -7.49 -47.37
C LEU A 8 11.80 -8.45 -46.17
N SER A 9 11.26 -7.91 -45.06
CA SER A 9 10.25 -8.61 -44.26
C SER A 9 9.15 -7.61 -43.88
N HIS A 10 8.20 -7.44 -44.81
CA HIS A 10 6.86 -6.98 -44.47
C HIS A 10 6.07 -8.17 -43.94
N ALA A 11 5.44 -7.98 -42.78
CA ALA A 11 4.18 -8.52 -42.28
C ALA A 11 4.34 -8.66 -40.76
N LEU A 12 3.59 -7.95 -39.93
CA LEU A 12 2.15 -7.83 -40.00
C LEU A 12 1.68 -6.36 -39.89
N VAL A 13 1.06 -5.90 -40.98
CA VAL A 13 -0.02 -4.90 -40.88
C VAL A 13 -1.25 -5.66 -40.41
N VAL A 14 -1.79 -5.31 -39.26
CA VAL A 14 -3.21 -4.98 -39.13
C VAL A 14 -3.41 -4.14 -37.87
N VAL A 15 -3.76 -2.87 -38.07
CA VAL A 15 -4.79 -2.26 -37.23
C VAL A 15 -6.00 -3.17 -37.35
N SER A 16 -6.34 -3.85 -36.26
CA SER A 16 -7.65 -4.45 -36.06
C SER A 16 -8.01 -4.22 -34.60
N GLN A 17 -8.78 -3.15 -34.38
CA GLN A 17 -9.96 -3.33 -33.55
C GLN A 17 -10.75 -4.53 -34.11
N ASP A 18 -11.49 -5.22 -33.25
CA ASP A 18 -12.46 -6.28 -33.58
C ASP A 18 -11.91 -7.72 -33.57
N ARG A 19 -11.92 -8.31 -32.37
CA ARG A 19 -12.72 -9.51 -32.02
C ARG A 19 -12.33 -10.01 -30.62
N TYR A 20 -12.74 -9.27 -29.59
CA TYR A 20 -13.30 -9.96 -28.43
C TYR A 20 -14.72 -10.32 -28.88
N PRO A 21 -15.14 -11.59 -28.90
CA PRO A 21 -16.46 -11.96 -29.39
C PRO A 21 -17.53 -11.18 -28.64
N ASP A 22 -18.11 -10.23 -29.35
CA ASP A 22 -19.34 -9.52 -29.07
C ASP A 22 -20.51 -10.49 -29.32
N ASP A 23 -20.74 -11.41 -28.38
CA ASP A 23 -21.88 -12.35 -28.34
C ASP A 23 -21.94 -12.97 -26.92
N GLU A 24 -22.81 -12.67 -25.97
CA GLU A 24 -23.93 -11.75 -25.82
C GLU A 24 -23.68 -10.92 -24.54
N THR A 25 -24.00 -9.63 -24.56
CA THR A 25 -24.03 -8.81 -23.35
C THR A 25 -25.17 -9.27 -22.44
N ASP A 26 -24.86 -9.91 -21.31
CA ASP A 26 -25.76 -9.95 -20.17
C ASP A 26 -25.97 -8.50 -19.69
N PRO A 27 -27.20 -7.95 -19.74
CA PRO A 27 -27.46 -6.56 -19.36
C PRO A 27 -27.35 -6.30 -17.84
N THR A 28 -26.72 -7.18 -17.05
CA THR A 28 -26.68 -7.07 -15.59
C THR A 28 -25.30 -6.98 -14.93
N GLU A 29 -24.18 -7.12 -15.66
CA GLU A 29 -22.85 -6.92 -15.05
C GLU A 29 -22.30 -5.50 -15.31
N GLU A 30 -22.23 -4.71 -14.22
CA GLU A 30 -21.45 -3.47 -14.19
C GLU A 30 -19.99 -3.77 -14.58
N PRO A 31 -19.31 -2.90 -15.35
CA PRO A 31 -17.89 -3.05 -15.61
C PRO A 31 -17.12 -3.20 -14.29
N PRO A 32 -16.04 -4.02 -14.26
CA PRO A 32 -15.21 -4.12 -13.06
C PRO A 32 -14.74 -2.72 -12.70
N THR A 33 -15.14 -2.25 -11.52
CA THR A 33 -14.74 -0.94 -11.02
C THR A 33 -13.21 -0.87 -11.09
N PRO A 34 -12.63 0.19 -11.69
CA PRO A 34 -11.20 0.45 -11.54
C PRO A 34 -10.90 0.38 -10.04
N PRO A 35 -9.80 -0.26 -9.60
CA PRO A 35 -9.54 -0.44 -8.18
C PRO A 35 -9.66 0.92 -7.51
N ASP A 36 -10.64 1.04 -6.60
CA ASP A 36 -10.90 2.26 -5.85
C ASP A 36 -9.55 2.74 -5.33
N SER A 37 -9.14 3.94 -5.73
CA SER A 37 -7.88 4.50 -5.28
C SER A 37 -7.91 4.55 -3.75
N VAL A 38 -7.05 3.76 -3.11
CA VAL A 38 -6.96 3.72 -1.65
C VAL A 38 -6.67 5.13 -1.14
N CYS A 39 -7.61 5.69 -0.38
CA CYS A 39 -7.50 6.92 0.36
C CYS A 39 -6.78 6.67 1.68
N TRP A 40 -5.61 7.27 1.84
CA TRP A 40 -4.83 7.18 3.06
C TRP A 40 -5.29 8.18 4.11
N THR A 41 -5.39 7.75 5.36
CA THR A 41 -5.65 8.63 6.50
C THR A 41 -4.46 9.57 6.78
N PRO A 42 -4.66 10.61 7.61
CA PRO A 42 -3.54 11.25 8.29
C PRO A 42 -2.67 10.23 9.04
N TRP A 43 -1.45 10.66 9.37
CA TRP A 43 -0.53 9.89 10.18
C TRP A 43 -0.87 10.03 11.67
N PHE A 44 -1.01 8.90 12.36
CA PHE A 44 -1.27 8.86 13.79
C PHE A 44 -0.05 8.32 14.54
N ASP A 45 0.37 9.02 15.59
CA ASP A 45 1.46 8.70 16.51
C ASP A 45 0.87 8.83 17.92
N ARG A 46 0.45 7.70 18.48
CA ARG A 46 -0.33 7.67 19.73
C ARG A 46 0.53 7.39 20.94
N ASP A 47 1.59 6.60 20.80
CA ASP A 47 2.48 6.30 21.90
C ASP A 47 3.96 6.60 21.62
N ASN A 48 4.71 6.70 22.72
CA ASN A 48 6.14 6.71 22.66
C ASN A 48 6.64 5.28 22.92
N PRO A 49 7.75 4.90 22.27
CA PRO A 49 8.47 3.67 22.53
C PRO A 49 8.69 3.44 24.03
N SER A 50 8.12 2.35 24.54
CA SER A 50 8.21 1.98 25.95
C SER A 50 8.27 0.45 26.12
N GLY A 51 8.86 -0.01 27.23
CA GLY A 51 9.01 -1.44 27.50
C GLY A 51 9.76 -2.15 26.38
N LYS A 52 9.03 -2.92 25.55
CA LYS A 52 9.59 -3.72 24.45
C LYS A 52 9.31 -3.15 23.05
N GLY A 53 8.65 -1.98 22.92
CA GLY A 53 8.22 -1.52 21.60
C GLY A 53 7.44 -0.21 21.55
N ASP A 54 6.98 0.09 20.34
CA ASP A 54 6.07 1.17 19.97
C ASP A 54 4.76 0.51 19.49
N TYR A 55 3.61 0.83 20.10
CA TYR A 55 2.38 0.04 19.99
C TYR A 55 1.20 0.86 19.47
N GLU A 56 0.90 0.65 18.20
CA GLU A 56 -0.20 1.33 17.51
C GLU A 56 -1.35 0.35 17.24
N THR A 57 -2.28 0.25 18.19
CA THR A 57 -3.47 -0.58 18.02
C THR A 57 -4.61 0.23 17.39
N ILE A 58 -5.28 -0.33 16.39
CA ILE A 58 -6.40 0.36 15.71
C ILE A 58 -7.53 0.74 16.68
N TYR A 59 -7.70 -0.05 17.75
CA TYR A 59 -8.68 0.22 18.81
C TYR A 59 -8.40 1.56 19.50
N HIS A 60 -7.17 1.80 19.93
CA HIS A 60 -6.80 3.07 20.58
C HIS A 60 -6.84 4.22 19.58
N LEU A 61 -6.34 4.01 18.36
CA LEU A 61 -6.33 5.03 17.32
C LEU A 61 -7.74 5.50 16.93
N ARG A 62 -8.71 4.60 16.78
CA ARG A 62 -10.11 4.97 16.53
C ARG A 62 -10.75 5.68 17.70
N LYS A 63 -10.40 5.30 18.93
CA LYS A 63 -10.93 5.93 20.15
C LYS A 63 -10.45 7.38 20.27
N GLU A 64 -9.17 7.63 19.97
CA GLU A 64 -8.57 8.97 20.03
C GLU A 64 -8.86 9.82 18.78
N ASN A 65 -9.16 9.18 17.64
CA ASN A 65 -9.48 9.84 16.36
C ASN A 65 -10.83 9.36 15.76
N PRO A 66 -11.97 9.72 16.38
CA PRO A 66 -13.27 9.22 15.95
C PRO A 66 -13.59 9.58 14.49
N GLY A 67 -14.02 8.57 13.71
CA GLY A 67 -14.42 8.73 12.30
C GLY A 67 -13.28 9.01 11.32
N LYS A 68 -12.01 8.95 11.75
CA LYS A 68 -10.85 9.19 10.88
C LYS A 68 -10.30 7.93 10.20
N ILE A 69 -10.60 6.75 10.75
CA ILE A 69 -10.16 5.46 10.23
C ILE A 69 -11.41 4.66 9.90
N CYS A 70 -11.55 4.21 8.65
CA CYS A 70 -12.67 3.37 8.20
C CYS A 70 -12.78 2.08 9.02
N ASP A 71 -13.97 1.48 9.06
CA ASP A 71 -14.25 0.26 9.84
C ASP A 71 -13.45 -0.96 9.39
N LYS A 72 -13.11 -1.03 8.10
CA LYS A 72 -12.34 -2.11 7.49
C LYS A 72 -11.21 -1.53 6.63
N PRO A 73 -10.02 -1.27 7.20
CA PRO A 73 -8.92 -0.76 6.42
C PRO A 73 -8.39 -1.82 5.45
N LEU A 74 -8.07 -1.37 4.24
CA LEU A 74 -7.54 -2.16 3.12
C LEU A 74 -6.01 -2.28 3.20
N GLY A 75 -5.35 -1.35 3.89
CA GLY A 75 -3.89 -1.30 3.99
C GLY A 75 -3.39 -0.58 5.24
N ILE A 76 -2.09 -0.71 5.48
CA ILE A 76 -1.38 -0.02 6.56
C ILE A 76 0.01 0.42 6.09
N GLU A 77 0.33 1.69 6.35
CA GLU A 77 1.65 2.25 6.16
C GLU A 77 2.23 2.72 7.49
N VAL A 78 3.56 2.65 7.59
CA VAL A 78 4.30 3.00 8.80
C VAL A 78 5.57 3.71 8.42
N ARG A 79 5.82 4.84 9.08
CA ARG A 79 7.04 5.63 8.95
C ARG A 79 7.49 6.13 10.32
N THR A 80 8.75 6.52 10.43
CA THR A 80 9.23 7.28 11.59
C THR A 80 8.57 8.66 11.62
N ILE A 81 8.60 9.33 12.77
CA ILE A 81 8.19 10.76 12.86
C ILE A 81 9.02 11.67 11.93
N SER A 82 10.22 11.25 11.53
CA SER A 82 11.07 11.94 10.56
C SER A 82 10.75 11.58 9.10
N GLY A 83 9.74 10.75 8.85
CA GLY A 83 9.27 10.40 7.51
C GLY A 83 10.00 9.24 6.83
N LEU A 84 10.93 8.57 7.51
CA LEU A 84 11.61 7.40 6.95
C LEU A 84 10.67 6.19 6.97
N PRO A 85 10.61 5.39 5.90
CA PRO A 85 9.80 4.19 5.92
C PRO A 85 10.32 3.23 6.98
N ALA A 86 9.40 2.51 7.62
CA ALA A 86 9.69 1.50 8.63
C ALA A 86 10.79 0.50 8.20
N SER A 87 10.80 0.09 6.93
CA SER A 87 11.80 -0.82 6.38
C SER A 87 13.24 -0.29 6.38
N SER A 88 13.44 1.03 6.52
CA SER A 88 14.76 1.66 6.53
C SER A 88 15.33 1.87 7.93
N THR A 89 14.61 1.52 9.00
CA THR A 89 15.03 1.83 10.38
C THR A 89 15.85 0.72 11.05
N GLY A 90 15.88 -0.49 10.47
CA GLY A 90 16.48 -1.66 11.11
C GLY A 90 15.67 -2.24 12.27
N ASN A 91 14.46 -1.72 12.53
CA ASN A 91 13.55 -2.27 13.54
C ASN A 91 12.91 -3.59 13.08
N ASN A 92 12.44 -4.38 14.03
CA ASN A 92 11.67 -5.58 13.74
C ASN A 92 10.17 -5.30 13.93
N PHE A 93 9.39 -5.66 12.91
CA PHE A 93 7.95 -5.42 12.86
C PHE A 93 7.23 -6.74 13.06
N TYR A 94 6.53 -6.88 14.18
CA TYR A 94 6.00 -8.17 14.64
C TYR A 94 4.57 -8.46 14.23
N ASN A 95 3.84 -7.42 13.85
CA ASN A 95 2.45 -7.56 13.42
C ASN A 95 2.16 -6.35 12.55
N ARG A 96 2.13 -6.51 11.23
CA ARG A 96 1.81 -5.44 10.28
C ARG A 96 0.52 -5.81 9.58
N SER A 97 -0.58 -5.68 10.31
CA SER A 97 -1.92 -5.95 9.80
C SER A 97 -2.80 -4.71 9.92
N PRO A 98 -3.84 -4.57 9.08
CA PRO A 98 -4.81 -3.48 9.19
C PRO A 98 -5.54 -3.41 10.55
N THR A 99 -5.45 -4.44 11.39
CA THR A 99 -6.09 -4.49 12.71
C THR A 99 -5.13 -4.30 13.87
N PHE A 100 -3.83 -4.48 13.67
CA PHE A 100 -2.85 -4.35 14.74
C PHE A 100 -1.45 -4.07 14.18
N PHE A 101 -0.80 -3.04 14.74
CA PHE A 101 0.58 -2.72 14.47
C PHE A 101 1.45 -2.67 15.73
N SER A 102 2.65 -3.26 15.66
CA SER A 102 3.65 -3.13 16.73
C SER A 102 5.08 -3.22 16.20
N VAL A 103 5.94 -2.33 16.68
CA VAL A 103 7.39 -2.30 16.42
C VAL A 103 8.14 -2.69 17.68
N SER A 104 9.16 -3.53 17.57
CA SER A 104 10.12 -3.75 18.64
C SER A 104 11.55 -3.63 18.14
N ASN A 105 12.45 -3.22 19.03
CA ASN A 105 13.88 -3.31 18.80
C ASN A 105 14.37 -4.63 19.42
N LEU A 106 14.58 -5.67 18.61
CA LEU A 106 15.04 -6.98 19.08
C LEU A 106 16.52 -7.04 19.40
N LEU A 107 17.29 -6.06 18.93
CA LEU A 107 18.67 -5.96 19.36
C LEU A 107 18.58 -5.51 20.82
N ASN A 108 19.06 -6.36 21.73
CA ASN A 108 19.25 -6.19 23.19
C ASN A 108 20.07 -4.93 23.57
N THR A 109 19.84 -3.84 22.87
CA THR A 109 20.36 -2.51 23.07
C THR A 109 19.35 -1.83 23.98
N SER A 110 19.84 -1.05 24.94
CA SER A 110 19.05 -0.15 25.77
C SER A 110 18.34 0.96 24.97
N ALA A 111 18.24 0.84 23.65
CA ALA A 111 17.56 1.76 22.76
C ALA A 111 16.07 1.39 22.68
N SER A 112 15.20 2.30 23.10
CA SER A 112 13.77 2.22 22.83
C SER A 112 13.53 2.05 21.33
N ALA A 113 12.40 1.45 20.93
CA ALA A 113 11.97 1.48 19.53
C ALA A 113 12.00 2.92 18.99
N VAL A 114 12.13 3.09 17.67
CA VAL A 114 12.00 4.44 17.06
C VAL A 114 10.53 4.84 17.14
N ARG A 115 10.22 6.11 17.40
CA ARG A 115 8.85 6.65 17.32
C ARG A 115 8.34 6.57 15.89
N ASN A 116 7.19 5.95 15.70
CA ASN A 116 6.57 5.81 14.39
C ASN A 116 5.21 6.49 14.35
N ALA A 117 4.75 6.73 13.13
CA ALA A 117 3.38 7.09 12.85
C ALA A 117 2.80 6.10 11.84
N THR A 118 1.51 5.81 12.00
CA THR A 118 0.76 4.84 11.20
C THR A 118 -0.31 5.55 10.39
N SER A 119 -0.48 5.15 9.12
CA SER A 119 -1.60 5.56 8.27
C SER A 119 -2.33 4.32 7.76
N TYR A 120 -3.65 4.43 7.61
CA TYR A 120 -4.52 3.35 7.15
C TYR A 120 -5.07 3.65 5.78
N GLY A 121 -5.07 2.64 4.92
CA GLY A 121 -5.71 2.70 3.62
C GLY A 121 -7.18 2.37 3.78
N CYS A 122 -8.03 3.30 3.37
CA CYS A 122 -9.46 3.14 3.20
C CYS A 122 -9.79 3.41 1.72
#